data_AF-A0A923Z3K8-F1
#
_entry.id   AF-A0A923Z3K8-F1
#
_cell.length_a   1.000
_cell.length_b   1.000
_cell.length_c   1.000
_cell.angle_alpha   90.00
_cell.angle_beta   90.00
_cell.angle_gamma   90.00
#
_symmetry.space_group_name_H-M   'P 1'
#
loop_
_entity.id
_entity.type
_entity.pdbx_description
1 polymer ?
#
loop_
_entity_poly.entity_id
_entity_poly.type
_entity_poly.pdbx_seq_one_letter_code
_entity_poly.pdbx_strand_id
1 'polypeptide(L)'
;ALERFCLCLGAVAGDIALTQGGFGGVVIAGGIGLRLATHLPKSGFSQRFLAKGRFERLMATVPVKLLTHPQPGLLGAAAAFAWEHR
;
A
#
# COMPACT_ATOMS: atom_id res chain seq x y z
N ALA A 1 -3.32 -12.54 -16.29
CA ALA A 1 -2.21 -12.57 -15.31
C ALA A 1 -2.23 -11.32 -14.40
N LEU A 2 -2.27 -10.12 -14.98
CA LEU A 2 -2.29 -8.85 -14.22
C LEU A 2 -3.40 -8.75 -13.18
N GLU A 3 -4.64 -9.12 -13.53
CA GLU A 3 -5.75 -9.08 -12.57
C GLU A 3 -5.50 -9.96 -11.33
N ARG A 4 -4.96 -11.17 -11.53
CA ARG A 4 -4.59 -12.06 -10.41
C ARG A 4 -3.51 -11.43 -9.52
N PHE A 5 -2.55 -10.74 -10.12
CA PHE A 5 -1.54 -10.00 -9.36
C PHE A 5 -2.20 -8.92 -8.48
N CYS A 6 -3.11 -8.11 -9.04
CA CYS A 6 -3.83 -7.09 -8.28
C CYS A 6 -4.68 -7.67 -7.14
N LEU A 7 -5.36 -8.80 -7.40
CA LEU A 7 -6.12 -9.53 -6.38
C LEU A 7 -5.23 -10.03 -5.24
N CYS A 8 -4.07 -10.62 -5.56
CA CYS A 8 -3.11 -11.08 -4.56
C CYS A 8 -2.49 -9.92 -3.78
N LEU A 9 -2.12 -8.83 -4.47
CA LEU A 9 -1.55 -7.64 -3.85
C LEU A 9 -2.53 -7.01 -2.85
N GLY A 10 -3.82 -6.93 -3.19
CA GLY A 10 -4.86 -6.46 -2.26
C GLY A 10 -4.97 -7.33 -1.02
N ALA A 11 -5.02 -8.65 -1.21
CA ALA A 11 -5.10 -9.60 -0.09
C ALA A 11 -3.90 -9.44 0.87
N VAL A 12 -2.67 -9.43 0.34
CA VAL A 12 -1.44 -9.30 1.14
C VAL A 12 -1.35 -7.95 1.82
N ALA A 13 -1.69 -6.85 1.14
CA ALA A 13 -1.72 -5.52 1.74
C ALA A 13 -2.68 -5.44 2.93
N GLY A 14 -3.84 -6.09 2.82
CA GLY A 14 -4.79 -6.18 3.92
C GLY A 14 -4.30 -7.04 5.09
N ASP A 15 -3.60 -8.15 4.81
CA ASP A 15 -3.00 -8.99 5.85
C ASP A 15 -1.92 -8.23 6.63
N ILE A 16 -1.06 -7.48 5.92
CA ILE A 16 -0.02 -6.65 6.54
C ILE A 16 -0.65 -5.56 7.41
N ALA A 17 -1.71 -4.89 6.94
CA ALA A 17 -2.40 -3.86 7.70
C ALA A 17 -2.93 -4.39 9.04
N LEU A 18 -3.55 -5.57 9.05
CA LEU A 18 -4.03 -6.20 10.29
C LEU A 18 -2.88 -6.66 11.18
N THR A 19 -1.87 -7.31 10.60
CA THR A 19 -0.76 -7.91 11.34
C THR A 19 0.08 -6.85 12.06
N GLN A 20 0.27 -5.69 11.43
CA GLN A 20 1.11 -4.61 11.96
C GLN A 20 0.31 -3.51 12.70
N GLY A 21 -1.02 -3.62 12.76
CA GLY A 21 -1.87 -2.54 13.26
C GLY A 21 -1.79 -1.26 12.41
N GLY A 22 -1.56 -1.40 11.10
CA GLY A 22 -1.34 -0.33 10.12
C GLY A 22 -2.60 0.47 9.76
N PHE A 23 -3.45 0.79 10.73
CA PHE A 23 -4.75 1.44 10.50
C PHE A 23 -4.62 2.92 10.12
N GLY A 24 -3.46 3.53 10.37
CA GLY A 24 -3.14 4.88 9.87
C GLY A 24 -2.99 4.96 8.34
N GLY A 25 -2.84 3.81 7.68
CA GLY A 25 -2.81 3.71 6.23
C GLY A 25 -1.77 2.74 5.71
N VAL A 26 -1.98 2.32 4.46
CA VAL A 26 -1.04 1.50 3.69
C VAL A 26 -0.51 2.33 2.52
N VAL A 27 0.80 2.32 2.32
CA VAL A 27 1.43 2.97 1.17
C VAL A 27 2.03 1.91 0.26
N ILE A 28 1.54 1.83 -0.98
CA ILE A 28 2.12 1.01 -2.03
C ILE A 28 3.32 1.77 -2.61
N ALA A 29 4.50 1.19 -2.45
CA ALA A 29 5.75 1.72 -2.96
C ALA A 29 6.34 0.81 -4.06
N GLY A 30 7.38 1.31 -4.73
CA GLY A 30 8.12 0.56 -5.75
C GLY A 30 7.63 0.77 -7.18
N GLY A 31 8.49 0.42 -8.14
CA GLY A 31 8.27 0.74 -9.56
C GLY A 31 7.06 0.06 -10.19
N ILE A 32 6.68 -1.14 -9.74
CA ILE A 32 5.50 -1.84 -10.25
C ILE A 32 4.21 -1.11 -9.82
N GLY A 33 4.11 -0.69 -8.56
CA GLY A 33 2.94 0.06 -8.08
C GLY A 33 2.68 1.32 -8.93
N LEU A 34 3.74 2.07 -9.24
CA LEU A 34 3.66 3.25 -10.10
C LEU A 34 3.20 2.94 -11.52
N ARG A 35 3.72 1.87 -12.13
CA ARG A 35 3.28 1.42 -13.46
C ARG A 35 1.81 0.96 -13.48
N LEU A 36 1.28 0.56 -12.34
CA LEU A 36 -0.11 0.11 -12.18
C LEU A 36 -1.05 1.20 -11.63
N ALA A 37 -0.60 2.46 -11.52
CA ALA A 37 -1.37 3.54 -10.91
C ALA A 37 -2.78 3.71 -11.48
N THR A 38 -2.93 3.56 -12.80
CA THR A 38 -4.22 3.70 -13.50
C THR A 38 -5.04 2.41 -13.50
N HIS A 39 -4.41 1.26 -13.23
CA HIS A 39 -5.03 -0.06 -13.26
C HIS A 39 -5.53 -0.50 -11.89
N LEU A 40 -4.77 -0.23 -10.81
CA LEU A 40 -5.14 -0.62 -9.45
C LEU A 40 -6.55 -0.17 -9.03
N PRO A 41 -6.98 1.08 -9.28
CA PRO A 41 -8.33 1.52 -8.90
C PRO A 41 -9.47 0.81 -9.65
N LYS A 42 -9.17 0.20 -10.81
CA LYS A 42 -10.12 -0.50 -11.67
C LYS A 42 -10.05 -2.03 -11.51
N SER A 43 -9.08 -2.53 -10.75
CA SER A 43 -8.85 -3.94 -10.49
C SER A 43 -9.58 -4.42 -9.23
N GLY A 44 -9.58 -5.73 -8.96
CA GLY A 44 -10.10 -6.28 -7.71
C GLY A 44 -9.23 -6.06 -6.46
N PHE A 45 -8.20 -5.20 -6.51
CA PHE A 45 -7.33 -4.91 -5.37
C PHE A 45 -8.13 -4.49 -4.12
N SER A 46 -9.04 -3.52 -4.24
CA SER A 46 -9.80 -2.99 -3.10
C SER A 46 -10.70 -4.06 -2.48
N GLN A 47 -11.39 -4.84 -3.32
CA GLN A 47 -12.23 -5.94 -2.86
C GLN A 47 -11.43 -6.95 -2.04
N ARG A 48 -10.22 -7.31 -2.48
CA ARG A 48 -9.37 -8.27 -1.77
C ARG A 48 -8.69 -7.68 -0.54
N PHE A 49 -8.40 -6.38 -0.54
CA PHE A 49 -7.93 -5.65 0.64
C PHE A 49 -8.97 -5.66 1.77
N LEU A 50 -10.24 -5.42 1.41
CA LEU A 50 -11.36 -5.39 2.35
C LEU A 50 -11.80 -6.78 2.83
N ALA A 51 -11.54 -7.83 2.06
CA ALA A 51 -11.96 -9.21 2.33
C ALA A 51 -11.25 -9.85 3.54
N LYS A 52 -11.54 -9.34 4.74
CA LYS A 52 -10.96 -9.73 6.04
C LYS A 52 -12.04 -10.11 7.08
N GLY A 53 -13.16 -10.63 6.60
CA GLY A 53 -14.26 -11.13 7.44
C GLY A 53 -14.75 -10.06 8.41
N ARG A 54 -14.74 -10.36 9.72
CA ARG A 54 -15.18 -9.42 10.76
C ARG A 54 -14.44 -8.06 10.77
N PHE A 55 -13.25 -7.99 10.17
CA PHE A 55 -12.47 -6.75 10.09
C PHE A 55 -12.79 -5.92 8.85
N GLU A 56 -13.66 -6.35 7.95
CA GLU A 56 -13.97 -5.62 6.71
C GLU A 56 -14.34 -4.15 6.96
N ARG A 57 -15.20 -3.88 7.96
CA ARG A 57 -15.57 -2.50 8.34
C ARG A 57 -14.41 -1.65 8.83
N LEU A 58 -13.48 -2.25 9.58
CA LEU A 58 -12.24 -1.59 10.00
C LEU A 58 -11.34 -1.33 8.79
N MET A 59 -11.17 -2.33 7.93
CA MET A 59 -10.34 -2.22 6.73
C MET A 59 -10.86 -1.12 5.78
N ALA A 60 -12.17 -0.89 5.72
CA ALA A 60 -12.78 0.18 4.93
C ALA A 60 -12.39 1.59 5.39
N THR A 61 -11.92 1.76 6.64
CA THR A 61 -11.42 3.06 7.13
C THR A 61 -9.93 3.28 6.87
N VAL A 62 -9.20 2.25 6.44
CA VAL A 62 -7.74 2.31 6.25
C VAL A 62 -7.44 2.91 4.87
N PRO A 63 -6.79 4.09 4.79
CA PRO A 63 -6.46 4.68 3.49
C PRO A 63 -5.33 3.89 2.82
N VAL A 64 -5.52 3.56 1.54
CA VAL A 64 -4.45 3.01 0.69
C VAL A 64 -3.96 4.10 -0.26
N LYS A 65 -2.66 4.39 -0.21
CA LYS A 65 -2.02 5.42 -1.02
C LYS A 65 -0.96 4.81 -1.93
N LEU A 66 -0.73 5.44 -3.08
CA LEU A 66 0.37 5.12 -3.96
C LEU A 66 1.47 6.16 -3.82
N LEU A 67 2.71 5.73 -3.61
CA LEU A 67 3.86 6.61 -3.52
C LEU A 67 4.29 7.08 -4.91
N THR A 68 4.12 8.37 -5.21
CA THR A 68 4.39 8.96 -6.53
C THR A 68 5.66 9.82 -6.60
N HIS A 69 6.34 10.04 -5.48
CA HIS A 69 7.60 10.78 -5.46
C HIS A 69 8.62 10.09 -6.39
N PRO A 70 9.41 10.82 -7.20
CA PRO A 70 10.29 10.21 -8.20
C PRO A 70 11.45 9.43 -7.58
N GLN A 71 11.96 9.87 -6.43
CA GLN A 71 13.11 9.26 -5.75
C GLN A 71 12.86 9.13 -4.24
N PRO A 72 11.86 8.35 -3.81
CA PRO A 72 11.47 8.29 -2.39
C PRO A 72 12.56 7.65 -1.53
N GLY A 73 13.34 6.72 -2.08
CA GLY A 73 14.47 6.11 -1.39
C GLY A 73 15.58 7.11 -1.07
N LEU A 74 15.96 7.97 -2.03
CA LEU A 74 16.96 9.02 -1.80
C LEU A 74 16.44 10.09 -0.83
N LEU A 75 15.17 10.46 -0.94
CA LEU A 75 14.53 11.37 0.02
C LEU A 75 14.57 10.79 1.44
N GLY A 76 14.24 9.51 1.61
CA GLY A 76 14.30 8.81 2.90
C GLY A 76 15.72 8.76 3.45
N ALA A 77 16.72 8.47 2.60
CA ALA A 77 18.13 8.46 3.00
C ALA A 77 18.60 9.84 3.49
N ALA A 78 18.27 10.91 2.76
CA ALA A 78 18.59 12.27 3.18
C ALA A 78 17.92 12.66 4.51
N ALA A 79 16.65 12.27 4.69
CA ALA A 79 15.93 12.52 5.94
C ALA A 79 16.54 11.76 7.12
N ALA A 80 16.93 10.49 6.94
CA ALA A 80 17.59 9.69 7.97
C ALA A 80 18.94 10.29 8.40
N PHE A 81 19.78 10.66 7.43
CA PHE A 81 21.06 11.32 7.71
C PHE A 81 20.88 12.62 8.49
N ALA A 82 19.91 13.45 8.08
CA ALA A 82 19.59 14.71 8.75
C ALA A 82 18.96 14.55 10.13
N TRP A 83 18.35 13.40 10.44
CA TRP A 83 17.86 13.10 11.79
C TRP A 83 19.03 12.74 12.71
N GLU A 84 19.95 11.90 12.23
CA GLU A 84 21.08 11.41 13.03
C GLU A 84 22.11 12.50 13.36
N HIS A 85 22.18 13.57 12.54
CA HIS A 85 23.13 14.68 12.69
C HIS A 85 22.47 16.00 13.12
N ARG A 86 21.28 15.94 13.73
CA ARG A 86 20.65 17.06 14.45
C ARG A 86 21.01 17.00 15.92
#